data_AF-A0A7R8X2X6-F1
#
_entry.id   AF-A0A7R8X2X6-F1
#
_cell.length_a   1.000
_cell.length_b   1.000
_cell.length_c   1.000
_cell.angle_alpha   90.00
_cell.angle_beta   90.00
_cell.angle_gamma   90.00
#
_symmetry.space_group_name_H-M   'P 1'
#
loop_
_entity.id
_entity.type
_entity.pdbx_description
1 polymer ?
#
loop_
_entity_poly.entity_id
_entity_poly.type
_entity_poly.pdbx_seq_one_letter_code
_entity_poly.pdbx_strand_id
1 'polypeptide(L)'
;MSKSLNAILIMGSTRDGRNCERVSKFVSKIAKELDFNVTVFGMMGGSRAGTLLRPHLSELGMVTVPAYVCANQITNSINPEGECSDDTLKGKMERILQELQWYGRAIKTARSETKPPT
;
A
#
# COMPACT_ATOMS: atom_id res chain seq x y z
N MET A 1 23.87 -0.40 3.80
CA MET A 1 22.62 0.03 3.15
C MET A 1 21.46 -0.74 3.78
N SER A 2 20.39 -0.06 4.21
CA SER A 2 19.21 -0.77 4.74
C SER A 2 18.53 -1.55 3.62
N LYS A 3 18.31 -2.85 3.81
CA LYS A 3 17.57 -3.70 2.87
C LYS A 3 16.18 -3.10 2.60
N SER A 4 15.76 -3.07 1.33
CA SER A 4 14.44 -2.62 0.88
C SER A 4 13.31 -3.35 1.62
N LEU A 5 12.18 -2.67 1.81
CA LEU A 5 11.02 -3.23 2.51
C LEU A 5 10.12 -3.97 1.51
N ASN A 6 9.68 -5.17 1.89
CA ASN A 6 8.65 -5.87 1.11
C ASN A 6 7.27 -5.33 1.49
N ALA A 7 6.46 -4.98 0.51
CA ALA A 7 5.08 -4.54 0.70
C ALA A 7 4.12 -5.33 -0.21
N ILE A 8 2.91 -5.58 0.29
CA ILE A 8 1.84 -6.19 -0.50
C ILE A 8 0.79 -5.12 -0.77
N LEU A 9 0.48 -4.89 -2.04
CA LEU A 9 -0.62 -4.04 -2.47
C LEU A 9 -1.83 -4.92 -2.78
N ILE A 10 -2.85 -4.87 -1.93
CA ILE A 10 -4.10 -5.61 -2.13
C ILE A 10 -5.10 -4.72 -2.86
N MET A 11 -5.52 -5.15 -4.05
CA MET A 11 -6.44 -4.41 -4.91
C MET A 11 -7.74 -5.17 -5.14
N GLY A 12 -8.82 -4.42 -5.38
CA GLY A 12 -10.17 -4.95 -5.51
C GLY A 12 -10.50 -5.81 -6.73
N SER A 13 -9.72 -5.76 -7.82
CA SER A 13 -9.91 -6.60 -9.02
C SER A 13 -8.74 -6.40 -9.98
N THR A 14 -7.94 -7.42 -10.28
CA THR A 14 -6.84 -7.35 -11.28
C THR A 14 -7.26 -7.71 -12.71
N ARG A 15 -8.57 -7.81 -12.99
CA ARG A 15 -9.06 -8.10 -14.35
C ARG A 15 -8.65 -7.00 -15.33
N ASP A 16 -8.24 -7.40 -16.53
CA ASP A 16 -7.80 -6.49 -17.59
C ASP A 16 -8.84 -5.42 -17.92
N GLY A 17 -8.37 -4.20 -18.18
CA GLY A 17 -9.21 -3.05 -18.54
C GLY A 17 -9.94 -2.38 -17.38
N ARG A 18 -9.70 -2.78 -16.11
CA ARG A 18 -10.26 -2.11 -14.92
C ARG A 18 -9.30 -1.07 -14.34
N ASN A 19 -9.86 -0.14 -13.56
CA ASN A 19 -9.12 0.93 -12.87
C ASN A 19 -7.93 0.44 -12.04
N CYS A 20 -7.98 -0.79 -11.55
CA CYS A 20 -6.91 -1.36 -10.73
C CYS A 20 -5.58 -1.46 -11.46
N GLU A 21 -5.55 -1.68 -12.77
CA GLU A 21 -4.27 -1.72 -13.50
C GLU A 21 -3.57 -0.35 -13.47
N ARG A 22 -4.35 0.71 -13.66
CA ARG A 22 -3.89 2.12 -13.57
C ARG A 22 -3.38 2.45 -12.18
N VAL A 23 -4.16 2.08 -11.15
CA VAL A 23 -3.79 2.28 -9.74
C VAL A 23 -2.54 1.49 -9.40
N SER A 24 -2.40 0.25 -9.89
CA SER A 24 -1.21 -0.56 -9.64
C SER A 24 0.03 0.11 -10.21
N LYS A 25 -0.01 0.58 -11.46
CA LYS A 25 1.11 1.28 -12.08
C LYS A 25 1.49 2.53 -11.28
N PHE A 26 0.49 3.33 -10.89
CA PHE A 26 0.66 4.52 -10.07
C PHE A 26 1.33 4.23 -8.72
N VAL A 27 0.76 3.31 -7.93
CA VAL A 27 1.27 2.97 -6.60
C VAL A 27 2.64 2.30 -6.70
N SER A 28 2.85 1.41 -7.66
CA SER A 28 4.15 0.77 -7.88
C SER A 28 5.24 1.77 -8.26
N LYS A 29 4.92 2.88 -8.94
CA LYS A 29 5.87 3.94 -9.25
C LYS A 29 6.35 4.64 -7.97
N ILE A 30 5.41 5.12 -7.15
CA ILE A 30 5.74 5.77 -5.87
C ILE A 30 6.48 4.81 -4.93
N ALA A 31 6.05 3.55 -4.88
CA ALA A 31 6.69 2.56 -4.03
C ALA A 31 8.13 2.23 -4.45
N LYS A 32 8.43 2.22 -5.75
CA LYS A 32 9.81 2.10 -6.25
C LYS A 32 10.67 3.30 -5.86
N GLU A 33 10.12 4.51 -5.95
CA GLU A 33 10.81 5.74 -5.51
C GLU A 33 11.12 5.71 -4.00
N LEU A 34 10.26 5.06 -3.21
CA LEU A 34 10.43 4.86 -1.77
C LEU A 34 11.15 3.54 -1.38
N ASP A 35 11.83 2.89 -2.32
CA ASP A 35 12.62 1.66 -2.09
C ASP A 35 11.82 0.49 -1.48
N PHE A 36 10.61 0.26 -1.99
CA PHE A 36 9.80 -0.92 -1.69
C PHE A 36 9.88 -1.97 -2.79
N ASN A 37 9.95 -3.23 -2.37
CA ASN A 37 9.62 -4.37 -3.22
C ASN A 37 8.12 -4.69 -3.09
N VAL A 38 7.34 -4.37 -4.13
CA VAL A 38 5.88 -4.49 -4.10
C VAL A 38 5.41 -5.74 -4.84
N THR A 39 4.64 -6.57 -4.14
CA THR A 39 3.83 -7.63 -4.77
C THR A 39 2.37 -7.18 -4.84
N VAL A 40 1.78 -7.25 -6.03
CA VAL A 40 0.40 -6.83 -6.27
C VAL A 40 -0.51 -8.05 -6.22
N PHE A 41 -1.51 -8.02 -5.36
CA PHE A 41 -2.52 -9.07 -5.22
C PHE A 41 -3.89 -8.56 -5.63
N GLY A 42 -4.55 -9.28 -6.55
CA GLY A 42 -5.93 -9.04 -6.91
C GLY A 42 -6.89 -9.86 -6.06
N MET A 43 -7.63 -9.20 -5.19
CA MET A 43 -8.73 -9.79 -4.43
C MET A 43 -10.02 -9.07 -4.80
N MET A 44 -11.01 -9.80 -5.31
CA MET A 44 -12.36 -9.25 -5.50
C MET A 44 -12.86 -8.60 -4.20
N GLY A 45 -13.23 -7.32 -4.22
CA GLY A 45 -13.90 -6.70 -3.05
C GLY A 45 -13.66 -5.21 -2.80
N GLY A 46 -12.68 -4.59 -3.46
CA GLY A 46 -12.42 -3.15 -3.37
C GLY A 46 -12.15 -2.67 -1.94
N SER A 47 -12.63 -1.47 -1.59
CA SER A 47 -12.48 -0.87 -0.25
C SER A 47 -13.05 -1.75 0.87
N ARG A 48 -14.11 -2.53 0.59
CA ARG A 48 -14.74 -3.46 1.55
C ARG A 48 -13.82 -4.60 1.95
N ALA A 49 -12.96 -5.06 1.04
CA ALA A 49 -11.94 -6.06 1.37
C ALA A 49 -10.94 -5.48 2.40
N GLY A 50 -10.54 -4.21 2.24
CA GLY A 50 -9.64 -3.54 3.19
C GLY A 50 -10.22 -3.44 4.60
N THR A 51 -11.52 -3.15 4.74
CA THR A 51 -12.20 -3.10 6.05
C THR A 51 -12.19 -4.46 6.75
N LEU A 52 -12.42 -5.55 6.02
CA LEU A 52 -12.44 -6.90 6.59
C LEU A 52 -11.03 -7.46 6.82
N LEU A 53 -10.06 -7.14 5.96
CA LEU A 53 -8.70 -7.66 6.08
C LEU A 53 -7.95 -7.10 7.28
N ARG A 54 -8.15 -5.81 7.62
CA ARG A 54 -7.42 -5.17 8.72
C ARG A 54 -7.49 -5.92 10.06
N PRO A 55 -8.68 -6.29 10.60
CA PRO A 55 -8.75 -7.06 11.84
C PRO A 55 -8.09 -8.44 11.71
N HIS A 56 -8.31 -9.17 10.62
CA HIS A 56 -7.70 -10.48 10.40
C HIS A 56 -6.17 -10.42 10.33
N LEU A 57 -5.60 -9.42 9.66
CA LEU A 57 -4.14 -9.25 9.61
C LEU A 57 -3.56 -8.87 10.98
N SER A 58 -4.32 -8.15 11.81
CA SER A 58 -3.93 -7.86 13.19
C SER A 58 -3.86 -9.12 14.05
N GLU A 59 -4.77 -10.08 13.86
CA GLU A 59 -4.72 -11.39 14.54
C GLU A 59 -3.47 -12.21 14.15
N LEU A 60 -2.97 -12.02 12.93
CA LEU A 60 -1.71 -12.62 12.45
C LEU A 60 -0.46 -11.87 12.92
N GLY A 61 -0.59 -10.90 13.84
CA GLY A 61 0.53 -10.12 14.38
C GLY A 61 1.08 -9.07 13.42
N MET A 62 0.34 -8.67 12.37
CA MET A 62 0.74 -7.57 11.50
C MET A 62 0.39 -6.21 12.11
N VAL A 63 1.28 -5.23 11.93
CA VAL A 63 1.04 -3.85 12.35
C VAL A 63 0.38 -3.07 11.20
N THR A 64 -0.78 -2.48 11.46
CA THR A 64 -1.48 -1.64 10.49
C THR A 64 -1.10 -0.17 10.66
N VAL A 65 -0.85 0.54 9.57
CA VAL A 65 -0.68 2.00 9.59
C VAL A 65 -2.03 2.72 9.64
N PRO A 66 -2.12 3.86 10.36
CA PRO A 66 -3.35 4.65 10.45
C PRO A 66 -3.68 5.37 9.14
N ALA A 67 -2.69 5.74 8.33
CA ALA A 67 -2.94 6.33 7.02
C ALA A 67 -3.73 5.39 6.09
N TYR A 68 -4.76 5.94 5.44
CA TYR A 68 -5.56 5.26 4.43
C TYR A 68 -6.08 6.28 3.40
N VAL A 69 -6.39 5.82 2.20
CA VAL A 69 -7.02 6.64 1.16
C VAL A 69 -8.20 5.90 0.56
N CYS A 70 -9.35 6.57 0.55
CA CYS A 70 -10.51 6.19 -0.24
C CYS A 70 -10.52 7.08 -1.47
N ALA A 71 -10.03 6.55 -2.58
CA ALA A 71 -10.01 7.30 -3.83
C ALA A 71 -11.34 7.13 -4.56
N ASN A 72 -12.16 8.17 -4.55
CA ASN A 72 -13.36 8.27 -5.36
C ASN A 72 -12.95 8.74 -6.77
N GLN A 73 -13.61 8.23 -7.82
CA GLN A 73 -13.36 8.66 -9.21
C GLN A 73 -11.92 8.45 -9.76
N ILE A 74 -11.27 7.34 -9.39
CA ILE A 74 -9.93 6.96 -9.91
C ILE A 74 -9.79 7.12 -11.44
N THR A 75 -10.84 6.83 -12.21
CA THR A 75 -10.81 6.93 -13.68
C THR A 75 -10.46 8.33 -14.19
N ASN A 76 -10.85 9.37 -13.44
CA ASN A 76 -10.63 10.77 -13.81
C ASN A 76 -9.26 11.27 -13.34
N SER A 77 -8.76 10.73 -12.23
CA SER A 77 -7.52 11.18 -11.59
C SER A 77 -6.29 10.40 -12.03
N ILE A 78 -6.44 9.20 -12.61
CA ILE A 78 -5.32 8.33 -13.03
C ILE A 78 -5.53 7.81 -14.46
N ASN A 79 -4.58 8.09 -15.34
CA ASN A 79 -4.60 7.64 -16.74
C ASN A 79 -4.19 6.15 -16.87
N PRO A 80 -4.40 5.51 -18.04
CA PRO A 80 -4.01 4.11 -18.28
C PRO A 80 -2.54 3.76 -17.96
N GLU A 81 -1.66 4.75 -18.07
CA GLU A 81 -0.23 4.67 -17.86
C GLU A 81 0.16 4.73 -16.37
N GLY A 82 -0.79 5.07 -15.49
CA GLY A 82 -0.58 5.19 -14.05
C GLY A 82 -0.07 6.56 -13.61
N GLU A 83 -0.21 7.58 -14.45
CA GLU A 83 0.07 8.96 -14.08
C GLU A 83 -1.16 9.57 -13.43
N CYS A 84 -0.95 10.18 -12.27
CA CYS A 84 -2.00 10.84 -11.53
C CYS A 84 -2.00 12.34 -11.83
N SER A 85 -3.17 12.93 -12.10
CA SER A 85 -3.34 14.38 -12.27
C SER A 85 -3.74 15.09 -10.97
N ASP A 86 -4.16 14.33 -9.95
CA ASP A 86 -4.60 14.85 -8.65
C ASP A 86 -3.44 14.85 -7.65
N ASP A 87 -2.87 16.03 -7.40
CA ASP A 87 -1.75 16.19 -6.46
C ASP A 87 -2.14 15.89 -5.00
N THR A 88 -3.42 16.04 -4.63
CA THR A 88 -3.90 15.65 -3.30
C THR A 88 -3.86 14.14 -3.15
N LEU A 89 -4.28 13.40 -4.19
CA LEU A 89 -4.20 11.94 -4.20
C LEU A 89 -2.75 11.45 -4.15
N LYS A 90 -1.84 12.08 -4.91
CA LYS A 90 -0.39 11.79 -4.83
C LYS A 90 0.16 11.95 -3.43
N GLY A 91 -0.03 13.12 -2.82
CA GLY A 91 0.47 13.40 -1.48
C GLY A 91 -0.08 12.43 -0.42
N LYS A 92 -1.36 12.05 -0.51
CA LYS A 92 -1.95 11.03 0.37
C LYS A 92 -1.32 9.65 0.17
N MET A 93 -1.07 9.25 -1.08
CA MET A 93 -0.47 7.95 -1.39
C MET A 93 0.99 7.87 -0.93
N GLU A 94 1.77 8.93 -1.19
CA GLU A 94 3.13 9.07 -0.69
C GLU A 94 3.17 8.99 0.84
N ARG A 95 2.26 9.70 1.52
CA ARG A 95 2.17 9.68 2.98
C ARG A 95 1.94 8.26 3.54
N ILE A 96 1.05 7.48 2.93
CA ILE A 96 0.78 6.09 3.34
C ILE A 96 2.06 5.24 3.24
N LEU A 97 2.79 5.35 2.13
CA LEU A 97 4.01 4.58 1.90
C LEU A 97 5.16 5.04 2.81
N GLN A 98 5.28 6.34 3.08
CA GLN A 98 6.24 6.87 4.04
C GLN A 98 5.95 6.39 5.47
N GLU A 99 4.69 6.38 5.90
CA GLU A 99 4.30 5.81 7.20
C GLU A 99 4.62 4.32 7.27
N LEU A 100 4.26 3.56 6.22
CA LEU A 100 4.60 2.14 6.14
C LEU A 100 6.11 1.90 6.23
N GLN A 101 6.90 2.76 5.58
CA GLN A 101 8.35 2.70 5.60
C GLN A 101 8.88 2.92 7.02
N TRP A 102 8.37 3.95 7.69
CA TRP A 102 8.76 4.29 9.05
C TRP A 102 8.44 3.15 10.02
N TYR A 103 7.19 2.67 10.04
CA TYR A 103 6.78 1.56 10.91
C TYR A 103 7.57 0.29 10.62
N GLY A 104 7.75 -0.07 9.34
CA GLY A 104 8.51 -1.25 8.94
C GLY A 104 9.96 -1.19 9.42
N ARG A 105 10.61 -0.03 9.33
CA ARG A 105 11.97 0.18 9.85
C ARG A 105 12.00 0.15 11.37
N ALA A 106 11.09 0.84 12.04
CA ALA A 106 11.01 0.90 13.50
C ALA A 106 10.85 -0.50 14.11
N ILE A 107 9.92 -1.31 13.58
CA ILE A 107 9.69 -2.69 14.04
C ILE A 107 10.91 -3.56 13.76
N LYS A 108 11.59 -3.38 12.61
CA LYS A 108 12.79 -4.14 12.28
C LYS A 108 13.94 -3.83 13.25
N THR A 109 14.14 -2.56 13.58
CA THR A 109 15.12 -2.13 14.58
C THR A 109 14.79 -2.71 15.95
N ALA A 110 13.55 -2.54 16.42
CA ALA A 110 13.10 -3.07 17.71
C ALA A 110 13.30 -4.60 17.79
N ARG A 111 12.96 -5.35 16.72
CA ARG A 111 13.17 -6.81 16.62
C ARG A 111 14.64 -7.24 16.71
N SER A 112 15.58 -6.37 16.37
CA SER A 112 17.01 -6.68 16.48
C SER A 112 17.53 -6.54 17.91
N GLU A 113 16.84 -5.76 18.74
CA GLU A 113 17.19 -5.51 20.14
C GLU A 113 16.40 -6.41 21.09
N THR A 114 15.10 -6.53 20.88
CA THR A 114 14.18 -7.28 21.74
C THR A 114 13.15 -8.04 20.91
N LYS A 115 12.71 -9.21 21.41
CA LYS A 115 11.61 -9.95 20.77
C LYS A 115 10.29 -9.21 21.03
N PRO A 116 9.35 -9.22 20.07
CA PRO A 116 8.01 -8.72 20.32
C PRO A 116 7.40 -9.42 21.54
N PRO A 117 6.64 -8.71 22.39
CA PRO A 117 5.89 -9.35 23.47
C PRO A 117 4.93 -10.37 22.87
N THR A 118 5.03 -11.62 23.33
CA THR A 118 4.11 -12.72 23.02
C THR A 118 2.92 -12.70 23.96
#